data_AF-A0AAX1CZF9-F1
#
_entry.id   AF-A0AAX1CZF9-F1
#
_cell.length_a   1.000
_cell.length_b   1.000
_cell.length_c   1.000
_cell.angle_alpha   90.00
_cell.angle_beta   90.00
_cell.angle_gamma   90.00
#
_symmetry.space_group_name_H-M   'P 1'
#
loop_
_entity.id
_entity.type
_entity.pdbx_description
1 polymer ?
#
loop_
_entity_poly.entity_id
_entity_poly.type
_entity_poly.pdbx_seq_one_letter_code
_entity_poly.pdbx_strand_id
1 'polypeptide(L)'
;MSAQVSFIDISHLPTGITTESSLELMLDAFQNGGVAGEHTSVPNKGGFFGGNAFNGTDYGYVSKTVANYAFVASGDLHYFFPPYSGHAGDGPTAHTVWGSLDSITLGGGLDGAGHVVDPLITFTFDQPIEGDVADGRGNEVHDIVWGLMNGSVVGTPDKISHITNGGLVEALEQNGMDMHTSIADLVGHNLATETDLALAA
;
A
#
# COMPACT_ATOMS: atom_id res chain seq x y z
N MET A 1 8.82 12.32 -10.10
CA MET A 1 8.09 11.19 -9.50
C MET A 1 6.62 11.41 -9.79
N SER A 2 5.97 10.40 -10.31
CA SER A 2 4.55 10.35 -10.63
C SER A 2 3.99 8.98 -10.28
N ALA A 3 2.83 8.97 -9.62
CA ALA A 3 2.04 7.78 -9.38
C ALA A 3 1.07 7.57 -10.55
N GLN A 4 0.80 6.31 -10.87
CA GLN A 4 -0.19 5.92 -11.87
C GLN A 4 -0.92 4.66 -11.42
N VAL A 5 -2.16 4.49 -11.89
CA VAL A 5 -2.92 3.26 -11.68
C VAL A 5 -2.52 2.28 -12.78
N SER A 6 -1.79 1.21 -12.47
CA SER A 6 -1.40 0.21 -13.47
C SER A 6 -2.44 -0.88 -13.67
N PHE A 7 -3.38 -1.03 -12.72
CA PHE A 7 -4.44 -2.03 -12.76
C PHE A 7 -5.64 -1.55 -11.96
N ILE A 8 -6.85 -1.86 -12.44
CA ILE A 8 -8.09 -1.71 -11.68
C ILE A 8 -9.09 -2.78 -12.14
N ASP A 9 -9.72 -3.47 -11.18
CA ASP A 9 -10.78 -4.43 -11.45
C ASP A 9 -12.13 -3.89 -10.96
N ILE A 10 -12.96 -3.46 -11.91
CA ILE A 10 -14.29 -2.92 -11.62
C ILE A 10 -15.26 -3.97 -11.03
N SER A 11 -14.95 -5.27 -11.14
CA SER A 11 -15.76 -6.33 -10.54
C SER A 11 -15.53 -6.48 -9.03
N HIS A 12 -14.43 -5.91 -8.51
CA HIS A 12 -14.08 -5.91 -7.08
C HIS A 12 -14.34 -4.57 -6.39
N LEU A 13 -15.08 -3.65 -7.01
CA LEU A 13 -15.40 -2.36 -6.40
C LEU A 13 -16.06 -2.53 -5.02
N PRO A 14 -15.69 -1.70 -4.02
CA PRO A 14 -16.36 -1.69 -2.74
C PRO A 14 -17.86 -1.41 -2.88
N THR A 15 -18.65 -1.90 -1.92
CA THR A 15 -20.11 -1.70 -1.95
C THR A 15 -20.48 -0.23 -1.99
N GLY A 16 -21.33 0.17 -2.95
CA GLY A 16 -21.77 1.55 -3.13
C GLY A 16 -20.88 2.40 -4.04
N ILE A 17 -19.75 1.86 -4.49
CA ILE A 17 -18.88 2.49 -5.48
C ILE A 17 -19.32 2.09 -6.90
N THR A 18 -19.29 3.06 -7.81
CA THR A 18 -19.59 2.88 -9.23
C THR A 18 -18.46 3.44 -10.08
N THR A 19 -18.48 3.22 -11.39
CA THR A 19 -17.48 3.80 -12.30
C THR A 19 -17.47 5.34 -12.33
N GLU A 20 -18.58 5.98 -11.97
CA GLU A 20 -18.69 7.45 -11.88
C GLU A 20 -18.15 8.00 -10.55
N SER A 21 -17.83 7.13 -9.60
CA SER A 21 -17.26 7.53 -8.31
C SER A 21 -15.81 7.95 -8.48
N SER A 22 -15.37 8.92 -7.67
CA SER A 22 -13.97 9.34 -7.64
C SER A 22 -13.06 8.25 -7.04
N LEU A 23 -11.78 8.29 -7.40
CA LEU A 23 -10.74 7.49 -6.78
C LEU A 23 -10.72 7.68 -5.25
N GLU A 24 -10.84 8.91 -4.78
CA GLU A 24 -10.95 9.25 -3.36
C GLU A 24 -12.10 8.49 -2.68
N LEU A 25 -13.30 8.52 -3.26
CA LEU A 25 -14.47 7.86 -2.69
C LEU A 25 -14.29 6.33 -2.68
N MET A 26 -13.64 5.77 -3.69
CA MET A 26 -13.31 4.35 -3.73
C MET A 26 -12.35 3.96 -2.62
N LEU A 27 -11.26 4.72 -2.41
CA LEU A 27 -10.30 4.45 -1.35
C LEU A 27 -10.92 4.66 0.04
N ASP A 28 -11.81 5.65 0.20
CA ASP A 28 -12.58 5.84 1.42
C ASP A 28 -13.49 4.62 1.70
N ALA A 29 -14.19 4.10 0.68
CA ALA A 29 -15.00 2.91 0.84
C ALA A 29 -14.16 1.65 1.14
N PHE A 30 -12.96 1.54 0.56
CA PHE A 30 -12.03 0.45 0.85
C PHE A 30 -11.57 0.49 2.32
N GLN A 31 -11.16 1.65 2.85
CA GLN A 31 -10.78 1.77 4.27
C GLN A 31 -11.98 1.54 5.21
N ASN A 32 -13.18 2.01 4.84
CA ASN A 32 -14.39 1.85 5.66
C ASN A 32 -14.87 0.40 5.70
N GLY A 33 -14.60 -0.38 4.64
CA GLY A 33 -14.74 -1.83 4.63
C GLY A 33 -13.55 -2.57 5.25
N GLY A 34 -12.50 -1.84 5.64
CA GLY A 34 -11.24 -2.36 6.15
C GLY A 34 -11.22 -2.61 7.66
N VAL A 35 -10.00 -2.67 8.19
CA VAL A 35 -9.73 -3.29 9.50
C VAL A 35 -9.06 -2.36 10.49
N ALA A 36 -9.82 -1.34 10.89
CA ALA A 36 -9.40 -0.28 11.80
C ALA A 36 -8.67 -0.82 13.04
N GLY A 37 -7.37 -0.53 13.14
CA GLY A 37 -6.51 -0.89 14.28
C GLY A 37 -6.13 -2.38 14.38
N GLU A 38 -6.46 -3.21 13.38
CA GLU A 38 -6.34 -4.67 13.46
C GLU A 38 -4.94 -5.11 13.84
N HIS A 39 -3.89 -4.56 13.23
CA HIS A 39 -2.52 -4.95 13.53
C HIS A 39 -2.18 -4.93 15.03
N THR A 40 -2.82 -4.02 15.78
CA THR A 40 -2.59 -3.87 17.23
C THR A 40 -3.57 -4.65 18.10
N SER A 41 -4.82 -4.82 17.68
CA SER A 41 -5.87 -5.51 18.45
C SER A 41 -5.91 -7.01 18.19
N VAL A 42 -5.49 -7.43 17.00
CA VAL A 42 -5.35 -8.81 16.57
C VAL A 42 -3.88 -8.99 16.19
N PRO A 43 -3.13 -9.96 16.74
CA PRO A 43 -1.71 -10.14 16.41
C PRO A 43 -1.55 -10.65 14.96
N ASN A 44 -1.71 -9.74 14.00
CA ASN A 44 -1.59 -9.94 12.57
C ASN A 44 -0.40 -9.14 12.07
N LYS A 45 0.67 -9.83 11.67
CA LYS A 45 1.96 -9.20 11.36
C LYS A 45 2.20 -9.03 9.87
N GLY A 46 1.29 -9.50 9.01
CA GLY A 46 1.59 -9.74 7.61
C GLY A 46 2.79 -10.68 7.43
N GLY A 47 3.43 -10.63 6.27
CA GLY A 47 4.63 -11.39 5.96
C GLY A 47 5.41 -10.82 4.77
N PHE A 48 6.73 -11.03 4.80
CA PHE A 48 7.60 -10.72 3.68
C PHE A 48 7.72 -11.90 2.72
N PHE A 49 7.85 -11.59 1.43
CA PHE A 49 8.08 -12.54 0.34
C PHE A 49 9.31 -12.10 -0.47
N GLY A 50 9.96 -13.02 -1.16
CA GLY A 50 11.18 -12.74 -1.93
C GLY A 50 12.44 -12.50 -1.09
N GLY A 51 12.36 -12.53 0.24
CA GLY A 51 13.48 -12.35 1.16
C GLY A 51 13.43 -13.25 2.40
N ASN A 52 13.47 -12.65 3.58
CA ASN A 52 13.41 -13.35 4.87
C ASN A 52 12.36 -12.75 5.81
N ALA A 53 12.35 -13.13 7.09
CA ALA A 53 11.34 -12.67 8.05
C ALA A 53 11.32 -11.13 8.29
N PHE A 54 12.34 -10.40 7.86
CA PHE A 54 12.53 -8.97 8.11
C PHE A 54 12.85 -8.15 6.86
N ASN A 55 12.83 -8.76 5.67
CA ASN A 55 12.97 -8.05 4.40
C ASN A 55 12.44 -8.87 3.24
N GLY A 56 12.15 -8.21 2.12
CA GLY A 56 11.74 -8.90 0.91
C GLY A 56 11.39 -7.93 -0.19
N THR A 57 11.13 -8.49 -1.37
CA THR A 57 10.62 -7.73 -2.51
C THR A 57 9.16 -7.33 -2.30
N ASP A 58 8.45 -8.04 -1.43
CA ASP A 58 7.04 -7.81 -1.17
C ASP A 58 6.74 -7.95 0.31
N TYR A 59 5.86 -7.09 0.81
CA TYR A 59 5.21 -7.21 2.10
C TYR A 59 3.71 -7.38 1.88
N GLY A 60 3.21 -8.57 2.19
CA GLY A 60 1.80 -8.92 2.08
C GLY A 60 1.09 -8.88 3.42
N TYR A 61 -0.13 -8.33 3.42
CA TYR A 61 -1.02 -8.32 4.56
C TYR A 61 -2.41 -8.77 4.12
N VAL A 62 -3.01 -9.68 4.87
CA VAL A 62 -4.41 -10.07 4.73
C VAL A 62 -5.08 -9.94 6.09
N SER A 63 -6.25 -9.33 6.12
CA SER A 63 -7.02 -9.22 7.34
C SER A 63 -7.44 -10.60 7.85
N LYS A 64 -7.43 -10.75 9.18
CA LYS A 64 -7.97 -11.92 9.88
C LYS A 64 -9.43 -11.75 10.28
N THR A 65 -9.99 -10.55 10.11
CA THR A 65 -11.33 -10.19 10.59
C THR A 65 -12.30 -9.86 9.46
N VAL A 66 -11.78 -9.49 8.29
CA VAL A 66 -12.56 -9.18 7.08
C VAL A 66 -11.93 -9.87 5.88
N ALA A 67 -12.74 -10.53 5.05
CA ALA A 67 -12.23 -11.30 3.90
C ALA A 67 -11.72 -10.39 2.75
N ASN A 68 -12.34 -9.22 2.59
CA ASN A 68 -12.13 -8.34 1.43
C ASN A 68 -11.11 -7.24 1.72
N TYR A 69 -10.17 -7.48 2.65
CA TYR A 69 -9.12 -6.52 2.97
C TYR A 69 -7.75 -7.21 2.97
N ALA A 70 -6.97 -6.88 1.96
CA ALA A 70 -5.59 -7.26 1.80
C ALA A 70 -4.85 -6.15 1.04
N PHE A 71 -3.54 -6.10 1.26
CA PHE A 71 -2.66 -5.33 0.41
C PHE A 71 -1.31 -6.02 0.25
N VAL A 72 -0.63 -5.69 -0.83
CA VAL A 72 0.77 -6.05 -1.07
C VAL A 72 1.52 -4.77 -1.42
N ALA A 73 2.57 -4.48 -0.67
CA ALA A 73 3.53 -3.43 -0.96
C ALA A 73 4.77 -4.08 -1.59
N SER A 74 5.19 -3.63 -2.77
CA SER A 74 6.31 -4.22 -3.51
C SER A 74 7.42 -3.20 -3.72
N GLY A 75 8.67 -3.63 -3.61
CA GLY A 75 9.87 -2.81 -3.74
C GLY A 75 11.11 -3.51 -3.17
N ASP A 76 11.97 -2.79 -2.45
CA ASP A 76 13.01 -3.36 -1.59
C ASP A 76 12.72 -2.96 -0.15
N LEU A 77 11.94 -3.80 0.55
CA LEU A 77 11.35 -3.46 1.84
C LEU A 77 12.08 -4.17 2.97
N HIS A 78 12.30 -3.43 4.05
CA HIS A 78 12.97 -3.91 5.25
C HIS A 78 12.18 -3.55 6.51
N TYR A 79 12.32 -4.37 7.55
CA TYR A 79 11.73 -4.12 8.86
C TYR A 79 12.78 -4.20 9.97
N PHE A 80 13.00 -3.07 10.64
CA PHE A 80 13.96 -2.96 11.74
C PHE A 80 13.31 -3.42 13.06
N PHE A 81 13.65 -4.63 13.49
CA PHE A 81 13.21 -5.26 14.72
C PHE A 81 14.40 -5.79 15.53
N PRO A 82 15.13 -4.91 16.26
CA PRO A 82 16.31 -5.32 17.01
C PRO A 82 15.94 -6.21 18.20
N PRO A 83 16.82 -7.18 18.56
CA PRO A 83 18.09 -7.51 17.90
C PRO A 83 17.92 -8.42 16.67
N TYR A 84 16.71 -8.89 16.37
CA TYR A 84 16.46 -9.98 15.43
C TYR A 84 16.71 -9.62 13.96
N SER A 85 16.43 -8.38 13.56
CA SER A 85 16.72 -7.90 12.20
C SER A 85 18.18 -7.49 11.99
N GLY A 86 19.03 -7.58 13.02
CA GLY A 86 20.39 -7.05 12.98
C GLY A 86 20.47 -5.53 13.16
N HIS A 87 21.59 -4.95 12.75
CA HIS A 87 21.90 -3.53 12.87
C HIS A 87 21.55 -2.80 11.57
N ALA A 88 20.75 -1.74 11.65
CA ALA A 88 20.29 -0.96 10.48
C ALA A 88 20.94 0.43 10.34
N GLY A 89 21.96 0.74 11.16
CA GLY A 89 22.63 2.04 11.20
C GLY A 89 22.49 2.70 12.58
N ASP A 90 23.00 3.92 12.70
CA ASP A 90 22.87 4.72 13.92
C ASP A 90 21.57 5.53 13.88
N GLY A 91 20.83 5.57 14.99
CA GLY A 91 19.59 6.35 15.12
C GLY A 91 18.24 5.71 14.73
N PRO A 92 18.11 4.48 14.20
CA PRO A 92 16.81 3.97 13.78
C PRO A 92 15.89 3.64 14.96
N THR A 93 14.60 3.90 14.78
CA THR A 93 13.57 3.55 15.77
C THR A 93 13.13 2.10 15.58
N ALA A 94 13.11 1.29 16.63
CA ALA A 94 12.63 -0.09 16.54
C ALA A 94 11.20 -0.16 15.99
N HIS A 95 10.87 -1.24 15.27
CA HIS A 95 9.62 -1.43 14.53
C HIS A 95 9.39 -0.42 13.41
N THR A 96 10.45 -0.08 12.66
CA THR A 96 10.35 0.77 11.46
C THR A 96 10.35 -0.10 10.21
N VAL A 97 9.42 0.18 9.30
CA VAL A 97 9.46 -0.35 7.92
C VAL A 97 10.16 0.72 7.07
N TRP A 98 11.10 0.32 6.22
CA TRP A 98 11.95 1.25 5.47
C TRP A 98 12.43 0.60 4.16
N GLY A 99 13.15 1.35 3.34
CA GLY A 99 13.63 0.91 2.03
C GLY A 99 12.89 1.63 0.90
N SER A 100 12.66 0.95 -0.22
CA SER A 100 12.00 1.52 -1.39
C SER A 100 10.65 0.84 -1.67
N LEU A 101 9.68 1.62 -2.11
CA LEU A 101 8.33 1.18 -2.45
C LEU A 101 8.02 1.55 -3.90
N ASP A 102 7.95 0.54 -4.77
CA ASP A 102 7.70 0.68 -6.21
C ASP A 102 6.21 0.61 -6.55
N SER A 103 5.43 -0.19 -5.81
CA SER A 103 3.99 -0.34 -6.06
C SER A 103 3.21 -0.82 -4.84
N ILE A 104 1.90 -0.56 -4.86
CA ILE A 104 0.94 -1.06 -3.88
C ILE A 104 -0.27 -1.63 -4.60
N THR A 105 -0.61 -2.87 -4.30
CA THR A 105 -1.87 -3.49 -4.72
C THR A 105 -2.82 -3.60 -3.51
N LEU A 106 -4.05 -3.12 -3.67
CA LEU A 106 -5.14 -3.26 -2.70
C LEU A 106 -6.16 -4.28 -3.21
N GLY A 107 -6.84 -5.00 -2.31
CA GLY A 107 -7.92 -5.92 -2.69
C GLY A 107 -8.33 -6.87 -1.58
N GLY A 108 -8.70 -8.11 -1.94
CA GLY A 108 -9.10 -9.18 -1.04
C GLY A 108 -8.20 -10.41 -1.13
N GLY A 109 -7.93 -11.05 0.01
CA GLY A 109 -7.12 -12.28 0.09
C GLY A 109 -5.63 -12.12 -0.25
N LEU A 110 -4.84 -13.12 0.13
CA LEU A 110 -3.42 -13.22 -0.19
C LEU A 110 -3.05 -14.68 -0.47
N ASP A 111 -2.36 -14.93 -1.57
CA ASP A 111 -1.91 -16.28 -1.93
C ASP A 111 -0.58 -16.66 -1.23
N GLY A 112 -0.14 -17.90 -1.43
CA GLY A 112 1.12 -18.41 -0.85
C GLY A 112 2.39 -17.83 -1.47
N ALA A 113 2.29 -17.11 -2.58
CA ALA A 113 3.39 -16.43 -3.26
C ALA A 113 3.50 -14.95 -2.84
N GLY A 114 2.50 -14.41 -2.15
CA GLY A 114 2.48 -13.02 -1.70
C GLY A 114 1.74 -12.08 -2.63
N HIS A 115 0.83 -12.59 -3.47
CA HIS A 115 -0.03 -11.76 -4.33
C HIS A 115 -1.44 -11.62 -3.76
N VAL A 116 -2.08 -10.48 -4.03
CA VAL A 116 -3.50 -10.29 -3.73
C VAL A 116 -4.35 -11.19 -4.64
N VAL A 117 -5.30 -11.92 -4.06
CA VAL A 117 -6.11 -12.92 -4.78
C VAL A 117 -7.19 -12.24 -5.62
N ASP A 118 -7.91 -11.31 -5.01
CA ASP A 118 -8.96 -10.51 -5.63
C ASP A 118 -8.49 -9.04 -5.68
N PRO A 119 -7.56 -8.69 -6.60
CA PRO A 119 -7.02 -7.34 -6.66
C PRO A 119 -8.11 -6.35 -7.08
N LEU A 120 -8.18 -5.22 -6.37
CA LEU A 120 -9.05 -4.09 -6.67
C LEU A 120 -8.31 -3.07 -7.53
N ILE A 121 -7.13 -2.63 -7.08
CA ILE A 121 -6.37 -1.56 -7.73
C ILE A 121 -4.88 -1.74 -7.43
N THR A 122 -4.03 -1.43 -8.41
CA THR A 122 -2.58 -1.34 -8.25
C THR A 122 -2.10 0.05 -8.62
N PHE A 123 -1.36 0.66 -7.70
CA PHE A 123 -0.62 1.89 -7.92
C PHE A 123 0.85 1.56 -8.16
N THR A 124 1.46 2.18 -9.16
CA THR A 124 2.90 2.09 -9.44
C THR A 124 3.50 3.49 -9.46
N PHE A 125 4.74 3.61 -9.01
CA PHE A 125 5.49 4.86 -9.01
C PHE A 125 6.61 4.79 -10.06
N ASP A 126 6.78 5.84 -10.88
CA ASP A 126 7.84 5.90 -11.91
C ASP A 126 9.27 5.99 -11.30
N GLN A 127 9.34 6.40 -10.04
CA GLN A 127 10.48 6.32 -9.14
C GLN A 127 9.95 5.85 -7.79
N PRO A 128 10.68 4.98 -7.06
CA PRO A 128 10.21 4.48 -5.78
C PRO A 128 9.98 5.59 -4.77
N ILE A 129 8.99 5.38 -3.90
CA ILE A 129 8.91 6.10 -2.63
C ILE A 129 10.02 5.56 -1.74
N GLU A 130 10.85 6.46 -1.21
CA GLU A 130 12.00 6.11 -0.38
C GLU A 130 11.72 6.38 1.10
N GLY A 131 12.02 5.41 1.96
CA GLY A 131 11.93 5.53 3.41
C GLY A 131 13.28 5.29 4.06
N ASP A 132 13.93 6.34 4.57
CA ASP A 132 15.18 6.19 5.32
C ASP A 132 14.91 5.60 6.70
N VAL A 133 15.69 4.58 7.07
CA VAL A 133 15.65 3.95 8.39
C VAL A 133 16.03 4.92 9.52
N ALA A 134 16.86 5.93 9.23
CA ALA A 134 17.25 6.98 10.16
C ALA A 134 16.08 7.89 10.56
N ASP A 135 15.12 8.09 9.66
CA ASP A 135 13.88 8.84 9.93
C ASP A 135 12.90 8.02 10.80
N GLY A 136 13.23 6.75 11.06
CA GLY A 136 12.45 5.87 11.90
C GLY A 136 11.02 5.76 11.38
N ARG A 137 10.05 5.71 12.30
CA ARG A 137 8.64 5.54 11.97
C ARG A 137 7.97 6.78 11.35
N GLY A 138 8.72 7.86 11.18
CA GLY A 138 8.25 9.06 10.47
C GLY A 138 8.50 9.00 8.96
N ASN A 139 9.20 7.98 8.45
CA ASN A 139 9.42 7.84 7.02
C ASN A 139 8.13 7.46 6.27
N GLU A 140 8.07 7.81 4.99
CA GLU A 140 6.87 7.67 4.16
C GLU A 140 6.46 6.20 3.94
N VAL A 141 7.42 5.31 3.67
CA VAL A 141 7.16 3.86 3.51
C VAL A 141 6.54 3.27 4.78
N HIS A 142 7.04 3.66 5.96
CA HIS A 142 6.46 3.23 7.23
C HIS A 142 5.03 3.73 7.40
N ASP A 143 4.76 5.01 7.15
CA ASP A 143 3.45 5.61 7.35
C ASP A 143 2.38 4.96 6.46
N ILE A 144 2.73 4.69 5.20
CA ILE A 144 1.84 3.99 4.25
C ILE A 144 1.56 2.56 4.73
N VAL A 145 2.61 1.75 4.96
CA VAL A 145 2.44 0.34 5.33
C VAL A 145 1.73 0.21 6.68
N TRP A 146 2.11 1.04 7.66
CA TRP A 146 1.47 1.06 8.97
C TRP A 146 0.00 1.48 8.90
N GLY A 147 -0.33 2.51 8.11
CA GLY A 147 -1.71 2.93 7.85
C GLY A 147 -2.55 1.77 7.31
N LEU A 148 -2.07 1.12 6.25
CA LEU A 148 -2.77 0.02 5.61
C LEU A 148 -2.93 -1.20 6.53
N MET A 149 -1.93 -1.53 7.35
CA MET A 149 -2.02 -2.60 8.37
C MET A 149 -3.08 -2.32 9.45
N ASN A 150 -3.47 -1.06 9.61
CA ASN A 150 -4.51 -0.61 10.53
C ASN A 150 -5.79 -0.18 9.80
N GLY A 151 -5.98 -0.58 8.54
CA GLY A 151 -7.22 -0.34 7.81
C GLY A 151 -7.39 1.08 7.30
N SER A 152 -6.33 1.90 7.22
CA SER A 152 -6.41 3.31 6.83
C SER A 152 -5.55 3.61 5.62
N VAL A 153 -6.17 4.17 4.58
CA VAL A 153 -5.45 4.69 3.40
C VAL A 153 -4.91 6.11 3.63
N VAL A 154 -5.42 6.81 4.65
CA VAL A 154 -4.97 8.17 5.04
C VAL A 154 -3.96 8.15 6.19
N GLY A 155 -3.39 6.97 6.47
CA GLY A 155 -2.43 6.78 7.55
C GLY A 155 -3.08 6.56 8.91
N THR A 156 -2.30 6.15 9.90
CA THR A 156 -2.78 5.92 11.26
C THR A 156 -1.66 6.27 12.23
N PRO A 157 -1.91 7.07 13.28
CA PRO A 157 -0.90 7.30 14.30
C PRO A 157 -0.41 5.98 14.88
N ASP A 158 0.90 5.80 14.93
CA ASP A 158 1.46 4.68 15.69
C ASP A 158 1.34 4.95 17.21
N LYS A 159 1.69 3.96 18.04
CA LYS A 159 1.60 4.10 19.50
C LYS A 159 2.70 5.00 20.12
N ILE A 160 3.68 5.48 19.35
CA ILE A 160 4.90 6.13 19.86
C ILE A 160 5.10 7.54 19.26
N SER A 161 5.20 7.68 17.94
CA SER A 161 5.42 8.93 17.23
C SER A 161 4.16 9.80 17.11
N HIS A 162 2.94 9.25 17.19
CA HIS A 162 1.65 9.96 17.03
C HIS A 162 1.52 10.80 15.74
N ILE A 163 2.45 10.69 14.81
CA ILE A 163 2.52 11.49 13.59
C ILE A 163 2.27 10.55 12.43
N THR A 164 1.33 10.95 11.56
CA THR A 164 1.14 10.38 10.24
C THR A 164 1.48 11.45 9.20
N ASN A 165 2.01 11.02 8.07
CA ASN A 165 2.24 11.86 6.90
C ASN A 165 1.07 11.81 5.92
N GLY A 166 -0.09 11.24 6.31
CA GLY A 166 -1.27 11.14 5.45
C GLY A 166 -1.39 9.83 4.67
N GLY A 167 -0.50 8.86 4.92
CA GLY A 167 -0.57 7.50 4.40
C GLY A 167 -0.49 7.42 2.87
N LEU A 168 -1.18 6.41 2.32
CA LEU A 168 -1.20 6.15 0.89
C LEU A 168 -1.81 7.31 0.09
N VAL A 169 -2.89 7.92 0.58
CA VAL A 169 -3.58 9.00 -0.16
C VAL A 169 -2.66 10.19 -0.36
N GLU A 170 -2.03 10.69 0.70
CA GLU A 170 -1.10 11.81 0.58
C GLU A 170 0.09 11.45 -0.33
N ALA A 171 0.64 10.24 -0.21
CA ALA A 171 1.72 9.78 -1.07
C ALA A 171 1.31 9.76 -2.56
N LEU A 172 0.08 9.36 -2.88
CA LEU A 172 -0.44 9.40 -4.25
C LEU A 172 -0.58 10.85 -4.76
N GLU A 173 -1.14 11.74 -3.95
CA GLU A 173 -1.35 13.16 -4.31
C GLU A 173 -0.03 13.92 -4.50
N GLN A 174 0.94 13.72 -3.60
CA GLN A 174 2.28 14.30 -3.72
C GLN A 174 3.00 13.80 -4.98
N ASN A 175 2.64 12.61 -5.44
CA ASN A 175 3.11 12.03 -6.69
C ASN A 175 2.15 12.28 -7.87
N GLY A 176 1.33 13.34 -7.79
CA GLY A 176 0.58 13.85 -8.94
C GLY A 176 -0.67 13.07 -9.34
N MET A 177 -1.13 12.12 -8.52
CA MET A 177 -2.42 11.46 -8.72
C MET A 177 -3.55 12.45 -8.46
N ASP A 178 -4.51 12.56 -9.39
CA ASP A 178 -5.75 13.31 -9.17
C ASP A 178 -6.76 12.40 -8.47
N MET A 179 -6.97 12.61 -7.17
CA MET A 179 -7.90 11.82 -6.36
C MET A 179 -9.38 12.04 -6.72
N HIS A 180 -9.70 13.10 -7.47
CA HIS A 180 -11.07 13.39 -7.92
C HIS A 180 -11.39 12.77 -9.28
N THR A 181 -10.41 12.16 -9.96
CA THR A 181 -10.63 11.43 -11.20
C THR A 181 -11.66 10.32 -11.02
N SER A 182 -12.50 10.09 -12.02
CA SER A 182 -13.49 9.00 -11.97
C SER A 182 -12.83 7.65 -12.24
N ILE A 183 -13.39 6.58 -11.69
CA ILE A 183 -12.95 5.21 -12.00
C ILE A 183 -13.08 4.92 -13.51
N ALA A 184 -14.12 5.45 -14.17
CA ALA A 184 -14.29 5.32 -15.62
C ALA A 184 -13.12 5.92 -16.39
N ASP A 185 -12.67 7.11 -16.00
CA ASP A 185 -11.53 7.77 -16.63
C ASP A 185 -10.23 6.99 -16.39
N LEU A 186 -10.01 6.48 -15.18
CA LEU A 186 -8.87 5.62 -14.86
C LEU A 186 -8.81 4.37 -15.76
N VAL A 187 -9.95 3.69 -15.92
CA VAL A 187 -10.06 2.52 -16.81
C VAL A 187 -9.79 2.92 -18.26
N GLY A 188 -10.35 4.05 -18.72
CA GLY A 188 -10.13 4.58 -20.06
C GLY A 188 -8.67 4.88 -20.35
N HIS A 189 -7.96 5.46 -19.38
CA HIS A 189 -6.52 5.73 -19.47
C HIS A 189 -5.68 4.44 -19.55
N ASN A 190 -6.01 3.41 -18.77
CA ASN A 190 -5.30 2.13 -18.81
C ASN A 190 -5.47 1.37 -20.13
N LEU A 191 -6.67 1.40 -20.71
CA LEU A 191 -6.90 0.77 -22.02
C LEU A 191 -6.16 1.50 -23.16
N ALA A 192 -6.05 2.83 -23.07
CA ALA A 192 -5.32 3.62 -24.06
C ALA A 192 -3.81 3.30 -24.04
N THR A 193 -3.21 3.21 -22.85
CA THR A 193 -1.77 2.89 -22.71
C THR A 193 -1.44 1.48 -23.18
N GLU A 194 -2.28 0.47 -22.87
CA GLU A 194 -2.10 -0.90 -23.39
C GLU A 194 -2.21 -0.96 -24.91
N THR A 195 -3.17 -0.22 -25.49
CA THR A 195 -3.35 -0.16 -26.95
C THR A 195 -2.15 0.51 -27.63
N ASP A 196 -1.62 1.59 -27.06
CA ASP A 196 -0.43 2.28 -27.58
C ASP A 196 0.83 1.42 -27.48
N LEU A 197 1.01 0.66 -26.38
CA LEU A 197 2.09 -0.33 -26.21
C LEU A 197 1.98 -1.47 -27.22
N ALA A 198 0.77 -1.98 -27.48
CA ALA A 198 0.53 -3.03 -28.46
C ALA A 198 0.73 -2.55 -29.91
N LEU A 199 0.50 -1.26 -30.18
CA LEU A 199 0.70 -0.66 -31.51
C LEU A 199 2.17 -0.28 -31.77
N ALA A 200 2.96 -0.09 -30.71
CA ALA A 200 4.39 0.23 -30.79
C ALA A 200 5.32 -1.01 -30.85
N ALA A 201 4.77 -2.22 -30.75
CA ALA A 201 5.50 -3.50 -30.73
C ALA A 201 5.61 -4.20 -32.10
#